data_AF-A0A6G3ZM29-F1
#
_entry.id   AF-A0A6G3ZM29-F1
#
_cell.length_a   1.000
_cell.length_b   1.000
_cell.length_c   1.000
_cell.angle_alpha   90.00
_cell.angle_beta   90.00
_cell.angle_gamma   90.00
#
_symmetry.space_group_name_H-M   'P 1'
#
loop_
_entity.id
_entity.type
_entity.pdbx_description
1 polymer ?
#
loop_
_entity_poly.entity_id
_entity_poly.type
_entity_poly.pdbx_seq_one_letter_code
_entity_poly.pdbx_strand_id
1 'polypeptide(L)'
;MPHVLGRRDSGEDRPDAASGHLGAYRARDGSSGARVRIDLDGPHAGLVVGKRGYGKSYTLGVLAEELARAEGVAPVVVDPMGIFGSLADLGAEVVPAPRVTADALAPRAWCDLLGLAADAPAGALVWQAAAARSTLAGMREFVADADTKADRATRRAADNHLALAESWGVFAADGLTASELLASLVDAGTSAGTVLDLSGLDSEPANAVVRAVANDLYDHCVTENPTRLPWLLIDEAHAFFEGVAAPALRTVITRGRQPGLSLVAATQRPSALPPVAISQADLLLAHRLTSRADLDALAAARPSYLASSFEDRLPGAPGEVLFVDDATESVHAVRIRERQTSHGGGSPSATDR
;
A
#
# COMPACT_ATOMS: atom_id res chain seq x y z
N MET A 1 -26.82 17.85 1.54
CA MET A 1 -25.87 17.16 0.64
C MET A 1 -25.08 16.16 1.47
N PRO A 2 -24.69 14.99 0.91
CA PRO A 2 -23.85 14.04 1.64
C PRO A 2 -22.48 14.67 1.92
N HIS A 3 -22.01 14.60 3.15
CA HIS A 3 -20.70 15.11 3.54
C HIS A 3 -19.61 14.18 3.00
N VAL A 4 -18.61 14.75 2.32
CA VAL A 4 -17.47 14.05 1.71
C VAL A 4 -16.24 14.31 2.58
N LEU A 5 -15.76 13.27 3.26
CA LEU A 5 -14.58 13.33 4.10
C LEU A 5 -13.30 13.34 3.25
N GLY A 6 -12.29 14.08 3.68
CA GLY A 6 -11.04 14.27 2.95
C GLY A 6 -11.05 15.43 1.97
N ARG A 7 -12.22 16.01 1.69
CA ARG A 7 -12.37 17.15 0.77
C ARG A 7 -12.38 18.46 1.55
N ARG A 8 -11.45 19.36 1.23
CA ARG A 8 -11.49 20.73 1.76
C ARG A 8 -12.67 21.49 1.13
N ASP A 9 -13.31 22.34 1.93
CA ASP A 9 -14.38 23.21 1.47
C ASP A 9 -13.76 24.33 0.62
N SER A 10 -13.65 24.12 -0.70
CA SER A 10 -12.99 25.07 -1.61
C SER A 10 -13.86 26.27 -2.00
N GLY A 11 -15.09 26.38 -1.48
CA GLY A 11 -16.06 27.42 -1.87
C GLY A 11 -16.63 27.25 -3.28
N GLU A 12 -15.96 26.49 -4.15
CA GLU A 12 -16.47 25.98 -5.42
C GLU A 12 -17.04 24.57 -5.22
N ASP A 13 -18.37 24.45 -5.36
CA ASP A 13 -19.06 23.16 -5.35
C ASP A 13 -18.70 22.42 -6.64
N ARG A 14 -17.99 21.29 -6.52
CA ARG A 14 -17.69 20.37 -7.63
C ARG A 14 -18.58 19.13 -7.51
N PRO A 15 -19.85 19.20 -7.97
CA PRO A 15 -20.81 18.11 -7.83
C PRO A 15 -20.36 16.83 -8.56
N ASP A 16 -19.51 16.96 -9.58
CA ASP A 16 -19.00 15.84 -10.39
C ASP A 16 -17.67 15.27 -9.86
N ALA A 17 -17.06 15.84 -8.81
CA ALA A 17 -15.78 15.36 -8.30
C ALA A 17 -15.91 13.98 -7.63
N ALA A 18 -15.05 13.05 -8.05
CA ALA A 18 -15.12 11.63 -7.69
C ALA A 18 -15.17 11.41 -6.17
N SER A 19 -16.11 10.60 -5.71
CA SER A 19 -16.23 10.24 -4.29
C SER A 19 -16.78 8.84 -4.12
N GLY A 20 -16.44 8.19 -3.02
CA GLY A 20 -16.82 6.81 -2.69
C GLY A 20 -17.78 6.75 -1.51
N HIS A 21 -18.73 5.82 -1.50
CA HIS A 21 -19.58 5.54 -0.35
C HIS A 21 -18.89 4.60 0.65
N LEU A 22 -18.45 5.16 1.77
CA LEU A 22 -17.73 4.41 2.81
C LEU A 22 -18.67 3.72 3.82
N GLY A 23 -19.82 4.33 4.10
CA GLY A 23 -20.70 3.88 5.17
C GLY A 23 -21.67 4.95 5.62
N ALA A 24 -22.02 4.94 6.90
CA ALA A 24 -22.93 5.92 7.49
C ALA A 24 -22.45 6.39 8.86
N TYR A 25 -22.82 7.60 9.24
CA TYR A 25 -22.57 8.11 10.57
C TYR A 25 -23.16 7.19 11.63
N ARG A 26 -22.45 6.98 12.73
CA ARG A 26 -22.97 6.27 13.90
C ARG A 26 -23.57 7.28 14.88
N ALA A 27 -24.87 7.19 15.10
CA ALA A 27 -25.54 7.97 16.14
C ALA A 27 -25.15 7.46 17.55
N ARG A 28 -25.40 8.28 18.58
CA ARG A 28 -25.07 7.92 19.97
C ARG A 28 -25.84 6.70 20.49
N ASP A 29 -27.01 6.43 19.92
CA ASP A 29 -27.84 5.27 20.22
C ASP A 29 -27.47 4.01 19.40
N GLY A 30 -26.41 4.09 18.59
CA GLY A 30 -25.95 3.00 17.72
C GLY A 30 -26.71 2.87 16.40
N SER A 31 -27.71 3.73 16.13
CA SER A 31 -28.41 3.75 14.85
C SER A 31 -27.57 4.35 13.73
N SER A 32 -27.93 4.02 12.49
CA SER A 32 -27.28 4.55 11.28
C SER A 32 -27.84 5.94 10.96
N GLY A 33 -26.95 6.92 10.91
CA GLY A 33 -27.22 8.28 10.46
C GLY A 33 -27.06 8.44 8.94
N ALA A 34 -26.74 9.66 8.52
CA ALA A 34 -26.56 10.00 7.11
C ALA A 34 -25.38 9.24 6.47
N ARG A 35 -25.45 9.06 5.15
CA ARG A 35 -24.37 8.44 4.37
C ARG A 35 -23.09 9.28 4.46
N VAL A 36 -21.99 8.57 4.69
CA VAL A 36 -20.63 9.11 4.67
C VAL A 36 -20.00 8.74 3.34
N ARG A 37 -19.40 9.75 2.70
CA ARG A 37 -18.60 9.58 1.50
C ARG A 37 -17.15 9.97 1.79
N ILE A 38 -16.23 9.43 1.00
CA ILE A 38 -14.80 9.74 1.02
C ILE A 38 -14.42 10.39 -0.31
N ASP A 39 -13.53 11.36 -0.28
CA ASP A 39 -12.95 11.98 -1.45
C ASP A 39 -12.07 10.99 -2.20
N LEU A 40 -12.31 10.84 -3.50
CA LEU A 40 -11.49 10.02 -4.41
C LEU A 40 -10.86 10.88 -5.52
N ASP A 41 -11.21 12.17 -5.59
CA ASP A 41 -10.76 13.11 -6.61
C ASP A 41 -9.32 13.57 -6.37
N GLY A 42 -8.98 13.80 -5.09
CA GLY A 42 -7.66 14.23 -4.66
C GLY A 42 -6.76 13.08 -4.18
N PRO A 43 -5.44 13.31 -4.15
CA PRO A 43 -4.51 12.33 -3.60
C PRO A 43 -4.46 12.37 -2.07
N HIS A 44 -4.43 11.19 -1.46
CA HIS A 44 -4.52 10.99 0.00
C HIS A 44 -3.39 10.14 0.56
N ALA A 45 -3.04 10.42 1.81
CA ALA A 45 -2.21 9.59 2.66
C ALA A 45 -3.11 9.00 3.76
N GLY A 46 -3.65 7.81 3.53
CA GLY A 46 -4.59 7.15 4.43
C GLY A 46 -3.94 6.13 5.37
N LEU A 47 -4.49 6.02 6.58
CA LEU A 47 -4.20 4.93 7.51
C LEU A 47 -5.48 4.22 7.93
N VAL A 48 -5.47 2.89 7.89
CA VAL A 48 -6.54 2.04 8.44
C VAL A 48 -5.95 1.18 9.55
N VAL A 49 -6.36 1.44 10.79
CA VAL A 49 -5.73 0.81 11.97
C VAL A 49 -6.76 0.10 12.83
N GLY A 50 -6.33 -0.93 13.57
CA GLY A 50 -7.24 -1.75 14.38
C GLY A 50 -6.69 -3.12 14.75
N LYS A 51 -7.22 -3.74 15.81
CA LYS A 51 -6.85 -5.13 16.14
C LYS A 51 -7.46 -6.14 15.16
N ARG A 52 -6.99 -7.38 15.23
CA ARG A 52 -7.49 -8.49 14.38
C ARG A 52 -8.99 -8.72 14.58
N GLY A 53 -9.70 -8.99 13.49
CA GLY A 53 -11.14 -9.28 13.50
C GLY A 53 -12.08 -8.08 13.66
N TYR A 54 -11.57 -6.84 13.62
CA TYR A 54 -12.41 -5.64 13.76
C TYR A 54 -12.82 -4.98 12.45
N GLY A 55 -12.25 -5.42 11.32
CA GLY A 55 -12.67 -4.97 9.99
C GLY A 55 -11.67 -4.06 9.26
N LYS A 56 -10.39 -4.03 9.63
CA LYS A 56 -9.35 -3.27 8.89
C LYS A 56 -9.30 -3.58 7.39
N SER A 57 -8.97 -4.84 7.05
CA SER A 57 -8.91 -5.30 5.65
C SER A 57 -10.27 -5.23 4.97
N TYR A 58 -11.35 -5.37 5.75
CA TYR A 58 -12.71 -5.16 5.27
C TYR A 58 -12.95 -3.71 4.83
N THR A 59 -12.52 -2.72 5.63
CA THR A 59 -12.56 -1.30 5.27
C THR A 59 -11.68 -0.98 4.07
N LEU A 60 -10.47 -1.56 4.01
CA LEU A 60 -9.62 -1.41 2.83
C LEU A 60 -10.30 -1.98 1.58
N GLY A 61 -11.02 -3.09 1.72
CA GLY A 61 -11.82 -3.70 0.65
C GLY A 61 -12.99 -2.83 0.21
N VAL A 62 -13.73 -2.22 1.15
CA VAL A 62 -14.77 -1.23 0.82
C VAL A 62 -14.18 -0.05 0.04
N LEU A 63 -13.01 0.45 0.45
CA LEU A 63 -12.33 1.52 -0.28
C LEU A 63 -11.89 1.08 -1.68
N ALA A 64 -11.31 -0.12 -1.81
CA ALA A 64 -10.94 -0.70 -3.10
C ALA A 64 -12.15 -0.86 -4.03
N GLU A 65 -13.30 -1.28 -3.51
CA GLU A 65 -14.55 -1.38 -4.27
C GLU A 65 -15.06 -0.03 -4.80
N GLU A 66 -14.91 1.05 -4.02
CA GLU A 66 -15.29 2.39 -4.47
C GLU A 66 -14.29 2.94 -5.50
N LEU A 67 -12.99 2.75 -5.27
CA LEU A 67 -11.94 3.14 -6.22
C LEU A 67 -12.02 2.35 -7.52
N ALA A 68 -12.43 1.09 -7.48
CA ALA A 68 -12.66 0.26 -8.65
C ALA A 68 -13.93 0.64 -9.42
N ARG A 69 -14.66 1.68 -9.02
CA ARG A 69 -15.78 2.24 -9.81
C ARG A 69 -15.63 3.73 -10.11
N ALA A 70 -14.59 4.36 -9.60
CA ALA A 70 -14.39 5.80 -9.72
C ALA A 70 -13.57 6.11 -10.97
N GLU A 71 -14.12 6.94 -11.85
CA GLU A 71 -13.37 7.41 -13.02
C GLU A 71 -12.15 8.23 -12.60
N GLY A 72 -11.08 8.17 -13.40
CA GLY A 72 -9.88 8.98 -13.18
C GLY A 72 -8.92 8.47 -12.10
N VAL A 73 -9.20 7.31 -11.48
CA VAL A 73 -8.29 6.68 -10.50
C VAL A 73 -7.97 5.23 -10.86
N ALA A 74 -6.84 4.73 -10.36
CA ALA A 74 -6.36 3.37 -10.56
C ALA A 74 -5.93 2.72 -9.24
N PRO A 75 -6.78 1.90 -8.58
CA PRO A 75 -6.38 1.20 -7.37
C PRO A 75 -5.40 0.06 -7.68
N VAL A 76 -4.30 0.02 -6.92
CA VAL A 76 -3.35 -1.10 -6.89
C VAL A 76 -3.34 -1.64 -5.48
N VAL A 77 -3.86 -2.85 -5.29
CA VAL A 77 -3.98 -3.52 -3.99
C VAL A 77 -2.82 -4.47 -3.78
N VAL A 78 -2.03 -4.26 -2.74
CA VAL A 78 -1.01 -5.20 -2.28
C VAL A 78 -1.65 -6.16 -1.28
N ASP A 79 -1.78 -7.42 -1.66
CA ASP A 79 -2.50 -8.44 -0.91
C ASP A 79 -1.56 -9.55 -0.42
N PRO A 80 -0.93 -9.38 0.76
CA PRO A 80 -0.05 -10.42 1.33
C PRO A 80 -0.81 -11.67 1.79
N MET A 81 -2.13 -11.58 2.02
CA MET A 81 -2.94 -12.65 2.62
C MET A 81 -3.88 -13.34 1.63
N GLY A 82 -3.98 -12.87 0.39
CA GLY A 82 -4.84 -13.44 -0.65
C GLY A 82 -6.34 -13.24 -0.38
N ILE A 83 -6.74 -12.16 0.29
CA ILE A 83 -8.13 -11.91 0.71
C ILE A 83 -8.89 -10.90 -0.17
N PHE A 84 -8.22 -10.30 -1.16
CA PHE A 84 -8.77 -9.29 -2.07
C PHE A 84 -9.05 -9.80 -3.49
N GLY A 85 -8.80 -11.08 -3.78
CA GLY A 85 -9.04 -11.68 -5.12
C GLY A 85 -10.48 -11.55 -5.63
N SER A 86 -11.47 -11.39 -4.75
CA SER A 86 -12.87 -11.15 -5.12
C SER A 86 -13.12 -9.80 -5.77
N LEU A 87 -12.16 -8.87 -5.77
CA LEU A 87 -12.25 -7.63 -6.54
C LEU A 87 -12.29 -7.89 -8.06
N ALA A 88 -11.91 -9.09 -8.52
CA ALA A 88 -12.13 -9.55 -9.89
C ALA A 88 -13.61 -9.50 -10.31
N ASP A 89 -14.55 -9.65 -9.37
CA ASP A 89 -15.99 -9.52 -9.62
C ASP A 89 -16.37 -8.09 -10.08
N LEU A 90 -15.50 -7.11 -9.85
CA LEU A 90 -15.61 -5.72 -10.29
C LEU A 90 -14.72 -5.38 -11.48
N GLY A 91 -14.10 -6.40 -12.10
CA GLY A 91 -13.21 -6.25 -13.24
C GLY A 91 -11.75 -5.93 -12.87
N ALA A 92 -11.37 -5.97 -11.59
CA ALA A 92 -9.97 -5.80 -11.22
C ALA A 92 -9.13 -7.01 -11.69
N GLU A 93 -7.95 -6.75 -12.25
CA GLU A 93 -7.01 -7.82 -12.59
C GLU A 93 -6.37 -8.36 -11.32
N VAL A 94 -6.43 -9.67 -11.10
CA VAL A 94 -5.67 -10.32 -10.03
C VAL A 94 -4.41 -10.90 -10.65
N VAL A 95 -3.26 -10.37 -10.27
CA VAL A 95 -1.94 -10.82 -10.74
C VAL A 95 -1.38 -11.81 -9.72
N PRO A 96 -1.45 -13.13 -9.97
CA PRO A 96 -0.81 -14.12 -9.13
C PRO A 96 0.71 -14.09 -9.34
N ALA A 97 1.48 -14.21 -8.25
CA ALA A 97 2.95 -14.22 -8.30
C ALA A 97 3.53 -13.07 -9.16
N PRO A 98 3.24 -11.81 -8.79
CA PRO A 98 3.64 -10.65 -9.57
C PRO A 98 5.16 -10.58 -9.74
N ARG A 99 5.57 -10.22 -10.96
CA ARG A 99 6.98 -10.06 -11.34
C ARG A 99 7.27 -8.61 -11.66
N VAL A 100 8.46 -8.16 -11.33
CA VAL A 100 8.93 -6.78 -11.52
C VAL A 100 10.28 -6.78 -12.24
N THR A 101 10.65 -5.66 -12.85
CA THR A 101 11.97 -5.53 -13.44
C THR A 101 13.05 -5.38 -12.36
N ALA A 102 14.26 -5.83 -12.67
CA ALA A 102 15.36 -5.77 -11.70
C ALA A 102 15.87 -4.34 -11.47
N ASP A 103 15.73 -3.46 -12.46
CA ASP A 103 16.10 -2.04 -12.40
C ASP A 103 15.08 -1.13 -11.71
N ALA A 104 13.86 -1.61 -11.46
CA ALA A 104 12.92 -0.92 -10.57
C ALA A 104 13.46 -0.81 -9.12
N LEU A 105 14.44 -1.66 -8.78
CA LEU A 105 15.24 -1.55 -7.57
C LEU A 105 16.51 -0.75 -7.84
N ALA A 106 16.64 0.40 -7.19
CA ALA A 106 17.89 1.18 -7.21
C ALA A 106 19.10 0.29 -6.83
N PRO A 107 20.30 0.47 -7.39
CA PRO A 107 21.42 -0.46 -7.20
C PRO A 107 21.77 -0.77 -5.74
N ARG A 108 21.69 0.21 -4.84
CA ARG A 108 21.92 0.01 -3.40
C ARG A 108 20.84 -0.84 -2.72
N ALA A 109 19.61 -0.82 -3.23
CA ALA A 109 18.49 -1.62 -2.72
C ALA A 109 18.78 -3.11 -2.75
N TRP A 110 19.53 -3.56 -3.76
CA TRP A 110 19.92 -4.96 -3.92
C TRP A 110 20.78 -5.45 -2.75
N CYS A 111 21.66 -4.61 -2.22
CA CYS A 111 22.45 -4.96 -1.05
C CYS A 111 21.54 -5.16 0.17
N ASP A 112 20.63 -4.23 0.44
CA ASP A 112 19.70 -4.32 1.56
C ASP A 112 18.79 -5.56 1.44
N LEU A 113 18.28 -5.82 0.23
CA LEU A 113 17.39 -6.95 -0.08
C LEU A 113 18.08 -8.31 0.13
N LEU A 114 19.38 -8.37 -0.14
CA LEU A 114 20.17 -9.60 -0.03
C LEU A 114 20.89 -9.74 1.31
N GLY A 115 20.70 -8.80 2.24
CA GLY A 115 21.38 -8.78 3.53
C GLY A 115 22.89 -8.56 3.42
N LEU A 116 23.34 -7.85 2.37
CA LEU A 116 24.73 -7.57 2.09
C LEU A 116 25.13 -6.17 2.56
N ALA A 117 26.28 -6.07 3.23
CA ALA A 117 26.91 -4.78 3.48
C ALA A 117 27.47 -4.22 2.17
N ALA A 118 27.07 -2.99 1.80
CA ALA A 118 27.44 -2.38 0.52
C ALA A 118 28.95 -2.14 0.35
N ASP A 119 29.69 -2.03 1.45
CA ASP A 119 31.15 -1.88 1.51
C ASP A 119 31.90 -3.21 1.58
N ALA A 120 31.20 -4.33 1.80
CA ALA A 120 31.79 -5.66 1.70
C ALA A 120 32.02 -6.05 0.23
N PRO A 121 33.05 -6.86 -0.10
CA PRO A 121 33.38 -7.20 -1.48
C PRO A 121 32.21 -7.75 -2.31
N ALA A 122 31.41 -8.66 -1.74
CA ALA A 122 30.25 -9.22 -2.44
C ALA A 122 29.13 -8.18 -2.63
N GLY A 123 28.86 -7.33 -1.64
CA GLY A 123 27.88 -6.26 -1.74
C GLY A 123 28.28 -5.20 -2.77
N ALA A 124 29.55 -4.80 -2.79
CA ALA A 124 30.07 -3.87 -3.79
C ALA A 124 29.94 -4.42 -5.22
N LEU A 125 30.20 -5.73 -5.40
CA LEU A 125 30.07 -6.38 -6.70
C LEU A 125 28.61 -6.49 -7.15
N VAL A 126 27.68 -6.83 -6.25
CA VAL A 126 26.24 -6.84 -6.52
C VAL A 126 25.73 -5.44 -6.87
N TRP A 127 26.14 -4.40 -6.12
CA TRP A 127 25.81 -3.02 -6.46
C TRP A 127 26.28 -2.69 -7.87
N GLN A 128 27.56 -2.93 -8.20
CA GLN A 128 28.09 -2.64 -9.53
C GLN A 128 27.33 -3.37 -10.63
N ALA A 129 26.95 -4.63 -10.40
CA ALA A 129 26.13 -5.40 -11.33
C ALA A 129 24.77 -4.74 -11.54
N ALA A 130 24.07 -4.38 -10.45
CA ALA A 130 22.76 -3.72 -10.51
C ALA A 130 22.83 -2.32 -11.15
N ALA A 131 23.95 -1.61 -11.01
CA ALA A 131 24.16 -0.32 -11.66
C ALA A 131 24.46 -0.45 -13.17
N ALA A 132 24.97 -1.61 -13.61
CA ALA A 132 25.43 -1.82 -14.97
C ALA A 132 24.43 -2.62 -15.84
N ARG A 133 23.38 -3.20 -15.24
CA ARG A 133 22.49 -4.16 -15.89
C ARG A 133 21.06 -3.95 -15.41
N SER A 134 20.11 -4.00 -16.33
CA SER A 134 18.68 -3.85 -16.03
C SER A 134 17.96 -5.16 -15.71
N THR A 135 18.61 -6.30 -15.95
CA THR A 135 18.04 -7.63 -15.71
C THR A 135 18.87 -8.41 -14.71
N LEU A 136 18.20 -9.26 -13.91
CA LEU A 136 18.87 -10.12 -12.95
C LEU A 136 19.85 -11.10 -13.65
N ALA A 137 19.44 -11.66 -14.80
CA ALA A 137 20.33 -12.48 -15.63
C ALA A 137 21.59 -11.70 -16.04
N GLY A 138 21.43 -10.46 -16.51
CA GLY A 138 22.56 -9.60 -16.85
C GLY A 138 23.46 -9.29 -15.65
N MET A 139 22.89 -9.11 -14.46
CA MET A 139 23.65 -8.93 -13.23
C MET A 139 24.50 -10.17 -12.91
N ARG A 140 23.94 -11.38 -13.07
CA ARG A 140 24.68 -12.63 -12.85
C ARG A 140 25.83 -12.80 -13.87
N GLU A 141 25.58 -12.49 -15.14
CA GLU A 141 26.63 -12.45 -16.17
C GLU A 141 27.75 -11.46 -15.80
N PHE A 142 27.38 -10.26 -15.34
CA PHE A 142 28.35 -9.26 -14.89
C PHE A 142 29.23 -9.78 -13.73
N VAL A 143 28.64 -10.48 -12.76
CA VAL A 143 29.37 -11.09 -11.63
C VAL A 143 30.30 -12.21 -12.11
N ALA A 144 29.86 -13.04 -13.06
CA ALA A 144 30.67 -14.11 -13.62
C ALA A 144 31.92 -13.57 -14.33
N ASP A 145 31.76 -12.50 -15.12
CA ASP A 145 32.80 -11.88 -15.94
C ASP A 145 33.79 -10.97 -15.16
N ALA A 146 33.57 -10.74 -13.86
CA ALA A 146 34.39 -9.85 -13.03
C ALA A 146 35.84 -10.35 -12.75
N ASP A 147 36.31 -11.35 -13.51
CA ASP A 147 37.47 -12.22 -13.28
C ASP A 147 38.83 -11.51 -13.18
N THR A 148 38.93 -10.24 -13.58
CA THR A 148 40.19 -9.46 -13.49
C THR A 148 40.26 -8.52 -12.29
N LYS A 149 39.19 -8.38 -11.49
CA LYS A 149 39.09 -7.37 -10.41
C LYS A 149 38.61 -7.90 -9.07
N ALA A 150 37.92 -9.03 -9.02
CA ALA A 150 37.42 -9.64 -7.77
C ALA A 150 37.95 -11.07 -7.58
N ASP A 151 38.25 -11.45 -6.35
CA ASP A 151 38.66 -12.83 -6.05
C ASP A 151 37.50 -13.83 -6.27
N ARG A 152 37.86 -15.12 -6.39
CA ARG A 152 36.90 -16.20 -6.66
C ARG A 152 35.83 -16.34 -5.57
N ALA A 153 36.19 -16.13 -4.30
CA ALA A 153 35.25 -16.29 -3.19
C ALA A 153 34.20 -15.17 -3.20
N THR A 154 34.62 -13.94 -3.48
CA THR A 154 33.76 -12.77 -3.66
C THR A 154 32.75 -12.97 -4.78
N ARG A 155 33.19 -13.44 -5.96
CA ARG A 155 32.28 -13.75 -7.09
C ARG A 155 31.27 -14.83 -6.74
N ARG A 156 31.74 -15.93 -6.13
CA ARG A 156 30.85 -17.02 -5.70
C ARG A 156 29.82 -16.55 -4.68
N ALA A 157 30.22 -15.71 -3.72
CA ALA A 157 29.29 -15.15 -2.74
C ALA A 157 28.23 -14.28 -3.44
N ALA A 158 28.65 -13.32 -4.27
CA ALA A 158 27.73 -12.46 -5.01
C ALA A 158 26.75 -13.27 -5.90
N ASP A 159 27.25 -14.24 -6.67
CA ASP A 159 26.41 -15.10 -7.52
C ASP A 159 25.43 -15.95 -6.70
N ASN A 160 25.85 -16.50 -5.55
CA ASN A 160 24.94 -17.24 -4.65
C ASN A 160 23.75 -16.36 -4.18
N HIS A 161 24.01 -15.10 -3.83
CA HIS A 161 22.94 -14.17 -3.42
C HIS A 161 22.03 -13.81 -4.59
N LEU A 162 22.58 -13.58 -5.80
CA LEU A 162 21.76 -13.32 -6.99
C LEU A 162 20.96 -14.56 -7.43
N ALA A 163 21.51 -15.76 -7.28
CA ALA A 163 20.81 -17.01 -7.53
C ALA A 163 19.69 -17.25 -6.51
N LEU A 164 19.87 -16.85 -5.24
CA LEU A 164 18.77 -16.81 -4.27
C LEU A 164 17.66 -15.86 -4.74
N ALA A 165 18.01 -14.65 -5.19
CA ALA A 165 17.04 -13.69 -5.71
C ALA A 165 16.27 -14.23 -6.93
N GLU A 166 16.97 -14.93 -7.82
CA GLU A 166 16.38 -15.58 -8.99
C GLU A 166 15.42 -16.69 -8.59
N SER A 167 15.76 -17.47 -7.56
CA SER A 167 14.89 -18.55 -7.06
C SER A 167 13.55 -18.07 -6.52
N TRP A 168 13.44 -16.78 -6.15
CA TRP A 168 12.17 -16.19 -5.73
C TRP A 168 11.15 -16.05 -6.87
N GLY A 169 11.62 -16.01 -8.13
CA GLY A 169 10.74 -15.93 -9.29
C GLY A 169 9.98 -14.61 -9.44
N VAL A 170 10.37 -13.55 -8.72
CA VAL A 170 9.70 -12.23 -8.75
C VAL A 170 10.36 -11.22 -9.69
N PHE A 171 11.48 -11.58 -10.34
CA PHE A 171 12.18 -10.70 -11.27
C PHE A 171 12.04 -11.19 -12.72
N ALA A 172 11.62 -10.31 -13.62
CA ALA A 172 11.50 -10.59 -15.06
C ALA A 172 11.81 -9.34 -15.88
N ALA A 173 12.31 -9.51 -17.11
CA ALA A 173 12.62 -8.39 -18.00
C ALA A 173 11.35 -7.66 -18.49
N ASP A 174 10.25 -8.40 -18.57
CA ASP A 174 8.88 -7.97 -18.88
C ASP A 174 8.01 -7.90 -17.61
N GLY A 175 8.63 -7.55 -16.47
CA GLY A 175 7.92 -7.37 -15.21
C GLY A 175 6.97 -6.17 -15.25
N LEU A 176 6.01 -6.18 -14.32
CA LEU A 176 4.98 -5.15 -14.18
C LEU A 176 5.56 -3.74 -14.12
N THR A 177 4.95 -2.85 -14.88
CA THR A 177 5.26 -1.42 -14.92
C THR A 177 4.07 -0.56 -14.48
N ALA A 178 4.31 0.67 -14.07
CA ALA A 178 3.30 1.68 -13.77
C ALA A 178 2.39 1.92 -14.97
N SER A 179 2.94 1.91 -16.19
CA SER A 179 2.13 2.06 -17.41
C SER A 179 1.09 0.93 -17.55
N GLU A 180 1.46 -0.30 -17.22
CA GLU A 180 0.53 -1.45 -17.26
C GLU A 180 -0.48 -1.39 -16.11
N LEU A 181 -0.02 -1.06 -14.89
CA LEU A 181 -0.90 -0.93 -13.71
C LEU A 181 -1.93 0.21 -13.86
N LEU A 182 -1.58 1.26 -14.59
CA LEU A 182 -2.47 2.39 -14.86
C LEU A 182 -3.30 2.22 -16.13
N ALA A 183 -2.93 1.28 -17.00
CA ALA A 183 -3.71 0.96 -18.19
C ALA A 183 -5.12 0.50 -17.80
N SER A 184 -6.09 0.83 -18.65
CA SER A 184 -7.47 0.37 -18.46
C SER A 184 -7.67 -0.93 -19.22
N LEU A 185 -8.11 -1.97 -18.52
CA LEU A 185 -8.51 -3.26 -19.12
C LEU A 185 -10.01 -3.31 -19.42
N VAL A 186 -10.76 -2.24 -19.19
CA VAL A 186 -12.22 -2.21 -19.32
C VAL A 186 -12.63 -1.27 -20.46
N ASP A 187 -13.45 -1.75 -21.38
CA ASP A 187 -14.00 -0.94 -22.46
C ASP A 187 -15.19 -0.09 -21.95
N ALA A 188 -14.87 1.09 -21.37
CA ALA A 188 -15.62 2.36 -21.33
C ALA A 188 -15.64 3.09 -19.95
N GLY A 189 -15.02 4.28 -19.88
CA GLY A 189 -15.20 5.33 -18.83
C GLY A 189 -14.70 4.99 -17.42
N THR A 190 -13.42 4.67 -17.22
CA THR A 190 -13.08 3.54 -16.33
C THR A 190 -12.42 3.80 -14.98
N SER A 191 -12.72 2.91 -14.04
CA SER A 191 -11.71 2.21 -13.21
C SER A 191 -12.06 0.73 -13.12
N ALA A 192 -11.09 -0.15 -13.26
CA ALA A 192 -10.98 -1.36 -12.45
C ALA A 192 -9.47 -1.57 -12.27
N GLY A 193 -9.04 -1.96 -11.08
CA GLY A 193 -7.65 -1.87 -10.67
C GLY A 193 -6.85 -3.15 -10.84
N THR A 194 -5.75 -3.23 -10.10
CA THR A 194 -4.91 -4.43 -10.03
C THR A 194 -4.82 -4.89 -8.58
N VAL A 195 -4.94 -6.20 -8.34
CA VAL A 195 -4.61 -6.86 -7.09
C VAL A 195 -3.32 -7.64 -7.29
N LEU A 196 -2.28 -7.26 -6.55
CA LEU A 196 -1.01 -7.96 -6.49
C LEU A 196 -1.13 -9.03 -5.39
N ASP A 197 -1.39 -10.27 -5.79
CA ASP A 197 -1.45 -11.39 -4.86
C ASP A 197 -0.03 -11.82 -4.48
N LEU A 198 0.37 -11.43 -3.27
CA LEU A 198 1.65 -11.81 -2.67
C LEU A 198 1.51 -12.99 -1.71
N SER A 199 0.33 -13.63 -1.66
CA SER A 199 0.13 -14.78 -0.81
C SER A 199 1.06 -15.92 -1.25
N GLY A 200 1.73 -16.52 -0.27
CA GLY A 200 2.73 -17.56 -0.50
C GLY A 200 4.14 -17.05 -0.85
N LEU A 201 4.36 -15.74 -0.97
CA LEU A 201 5.71 -15.17 -1.03
C LEU A 201 6.28 -14.97 0.38
N ASP A 202 7.58 -15.24 0.53
CA ASP A 202 8.34 -14.85 1.71
C ASP A 202 8.51 -13.32 1.79
N SER A 203 8.99 -12.85 2.94
CA SER A 203 9.08 -11.40 3.24
C SER A 203 9.95 -10.64 2.24
N GLU A 204 11.12 -11.17 1.88
CA GLU A 204 12.08 -10.56 0.96
C GLU A 204 11.51 -10.37 -0.45
N PRO A 205 11.00 -11.41 -1.15
CA PRO A 205 10.41 -11.22 -2.47
C PRO A 205 9.15 -10.35 -2.46
N ALA A 206 8.28 -10.47 -1.45
CA ALA A 206 7.12 -9.59 -1.31
C ALA A 206 7.56 -8.11 -1.18
N ASN A 207 8.58 -7.85 -0.36
CA ASN A 207 9.15 -6.51 -0.22
C ASN A 207 9.81 -5.99 -1.50
N ALA A 208 10.46 -6.86 -2.29
CA ALA A 208 11.04 -6.49 -3.58
C ALA A 208 9.95 -5.99 -4.55
N VAL A 209 8.84 -6.73 -4.67
CA VAL A 209 7.70 -6.34 -5.50
C VAL A 209 7.11 -5.01 -5.04
N VAL A 210 6.81 -4.86 -3.75
CA VAL A 210 6.22 -3.61 -3.23
C VAL A 210 7.14 -2.41 -3.42
N ARG A 211 8.45 -2.59 -3.22
CA ARG A 211 9.43 -1.52 -3.46
C ARG A 211 9.46 -1.08 -4.92
N ALA A 212 9.52 -2.05 -5.84
CA ALA A 212 9.57 -1.80 -7.27
C ALA A 212 8.29 -1.07 -7.73
N VAL A 213 7.12 -1.58 -7.38
CA VAL A 213 5.82 -0.98 -7.72
C VAL A 213 5.68 0.44 -7.16
N ALA A 214 6.04 0.65 -5.88
CA ALA A 214 5.90 1.97 -5.26
C ALA A 214 6.85 3.01 -5.89
N ASN A 215 8.08 2.62 -6.24
CA ASN A 215 9.02 3.51 -6.94
C ASN A 215 8.52 3.83 -8.34
N ASP A 216 8.16 2.81 -9.11
CA ASP A 216 7.79 2.99 -10.52
C ASP A 216 6.50 3.81 -10.65
N LEU A 217 5.49 3.59 -9.80
CA LEU A 217 4.31 4.44 -9.73
C LEU A 217 4.67 5.90 -9.39
N TYR A 218 5.55 6.13 -8.42
CA TYR A 218 5.96 7.48 -8.04
C TYR A 218 6.70 8.19 -9.18
N ASP A 219 7.69 7.52 -9.76
CA ASP A 219 8.49 8.07 -10.85
C ASP A 219 7.61 8.35 -12.08
N HIS A 220 6.73 7.43 -12.45
CA HIS A 220 5.76 7.61 -13.54
C HIS A 220 4.82 8.80 -13.29
N CYS A 221 4.32 8.97 -12.06
CA CYS A 221 3.51 10.14 -11.71
C CYS A 221 4.29 11.45 -11.85
N VAL A 222 5.59 11.46 -11.51
CA VAL A 222 6.45 12.64 -11.62
C VAL A 222 6.81 12.96 -13.08
N THR A 223 7.02 11.95 -13.93
CA THR A 223 7.49 12.16 -15.30
C THR A 223 6.36 12.28 -16.32
N GLU A 224 5.33 11.44 -16.21
CA GLU A 224 4.31 11.28 -17.26
C GLU A 224 3.01 12.04 -16.96
N ASN A 225 2.78 12.45 -15.71
CA ASN A 225 1.53 13.09 -15.26
C ASN A 225 0.28 12.32 -15.74
N PRO A 226 0.09 11.08 -15.24
CA PRO A 226 -0.89 10.15 -15.78
C PRO A 226 -2.31 10.68 -15.65
N THR A 227 -3.14 10.33 -16.62
CA THR A 227 -4.56 10.71 -16.65
C THR A 227 -5.39 10.02 -15.56
N ARG A 228 -4.96 8.82 -15.13
CA ARG A 228 -5.52 8.10 -13.98
C ARG A 228 -4.56 8.18 -12.80
N LEU A 229 -5.07 8.67 -11.67
CA LEU A 229 -4.30 8.80 -10.44
C LEU A 229 -4.19 7.46 -9.72
N PRO A 230 -2.96 6.94 -9.46
CA PRO A 230 -2.81 5.69 -8.72
C PRO A 230 -3.20 5.80 -7.26
N TRP A 231 -3.81 4.74 -6.76
CA TRP A 231 -4.10 4.52 -5.35
C TRP A 231 -3.47 3.21 -4.89
N LEU A 232 -2.31 3.31 -4.22
CA LEU A 232 -1.63 2.15 -3.65
C LEU A 232 -2.28 1.79 -2.31
N LEU A 233 -2.97 0.66 -2.25
CA LEU A 233 -3.63 0.14 -1.05
C LEU A 233 -2.81 -1.02 -0.52
N ILE A 234 -2.31 -0.94 0.72
CA ILE A 234 -1.44 -1.97 1.28
C ILE A 234 -2.07 -2.54 2.55
N ASP A 235 -2.41 -3.83 2.53
CA ASP A 235 -2.74 -4.54 3.77
C ASP A 235 -1.49 -5.04 4.48
N GLU A 236 -1.58 -5.19 5.81
CA GLU A 236 -0.45 -5.47 6.70
C GLU A 236 0.80 -4.63 6.43
N ALA A 237 0.59 -3.34 6.16
CA ALA A 237 1.61 -2.39 5.71
C ALA A 237 2.89 -2.34 6.56
N HIS A 238 2.79 -2.66 7.85
CA HIS A 238 3.95 -2.74 8.73
C HIS A 238 5.03 -3.71 8.22
N ALA A 239 4.67 -4.81 7.55
CA ALA A 239 5.60 -5.77 6.99
C ALA A 239 6.51 -5.17 5.91
N PHE A 240 6.05 -4.10 5.25
CA PHE A 240 6.78 -3.42 4.17
C PHE A 240 7.48 -2.15 4.66
N PHE A 241 6.94 -1.48 5.68
CA PHE A 241 7.60 -0.34 6.34
C PHE A 241 8.78 -0.75 7.23
N GLU A 242 8.85 -2.02 7.68
CA GLU A 242 10.01 -2.59 8.39
C GLU A 242 11.04 -3.23 7.43
N GLY A 243 10.69 -3.40 6.15
CA GLY A 243 11.51 -4.07 5.15
C GLY A 243 12.13 -3.14 4.10
N VAL A 244 12.63 -3.71 3.00
CA VAL A 244 13.35 -2.93 1.98
C VAL A 244 12.44 -1.96 1.22
N ALA A 245 11.12 -2.14 1.23
CA ALA A 245 10.17 -1.22 0.61
C ALA A 245 10.03 0.11 1.38
N ALA A 246 10.47 0.18 2.63
CA ALA A 246 10.28 1.34 3.50
C ALA A 246 10.72 2.69 2.89
N PRO A 247 11.89 2.82 2.22
CA PRO A 247 12.28 4.08 1.59
C PRO A 247 11.30 4.53 0.50
N ALA A 248 10.82 3.62 -0.34
CA ALA A 248 9.86 3.92 -1.40
C ALA A 248 8.52 4.36 -0.80
N LEU A 249 7.98 3.60 0.17
CA LEU A 249 6.73 3.94 0.85
C LEU A 249 6.82 5.26 1.63
N ARG A 250 7.97 5.58 2.22
CA ARG A 250 8.21 6.89 2.85
C ARG A 250 8.21 8.02 1.83
N THR A 251 8.77 7.83 0.65
CA THR A 251 8.68 8.80 -0.44
C THR A 251 7.23 9.00 -0.84
N VAL A 252 6.48 7.92 -1.07
CA VAL A 252 5.06 8.02 -1.45
C VAL A 252 4.23 8.75 -0.39
N ILE A 253 4.36 8.40 0.89
CA ILE A 253 3.53 9.03 1.93
C ILE A 253 3.87 10.51 2.18
N THR A 254 5.13 10.91 1.95
CA THR A 254 5.58 12.30 2.21
C THR A 254 5.49 13.19 0.99
N ARG A 255 5.58 12.63 -0.22
CA ARG A 255 5.69 13.39 -1.47
C ARG A 255 4.68 12.99 -2.53
N GLY A 256 3.97 11.87 -2.38
CA GLY A 256 3.04 11.33 -3.39
C GLY A 256 1.84 12.22 -3.67
N ARG A 257 1.43 13.06 -2.72
CA ARG A 257 0.32 14.01 -2.92
C ARG A 257 0.57 15.01 -4.06
N GLN A 258 1.80 15.50 -4.21
CA GLN A 258 2.11 16.48 -5.25
C GLN A 258 2.00 15.91 -6.68
N PRO A 259 2.57 14.73 -7.00
CA PRO A 259 2.43 14.11 -8.31
C PRO A 259 1.15 13.25 -8.46
N GLY A 260 0.24 13.24 -7.47
CA GLY A 260 -1.06 12.57 -7.61
C GLY A 260 -1.07 11.07 -7.31
N LEU A 261 -0.14 10.57 -6.50
CA LEU A 261 -0.11 9.18 -6.02
C LEU A 261 -0.63 9.09 -4.58
N SER A 262 -1.74 8.39 -4.40
CA SER A 262 -2.31 8.08 -3.08
C SER A 262 -1.69 6.82 -2.48
N LEU A 263 -1.57 6.78 -1.15
CA LEU A 263 -1.22 5.59 -0.38
C LEU A 263 -2.19 5.42 0.77
N VAL A 264 -2.78 4.23 0.90
CA VAL A 264 -3.56 3.84 2.08
C VAL A 264 -2.93 2.59 2.70
N ALA A 265 -2.35 2.77 3.88
CA ALA A 265 -1.68 1.70 4.61
C ALA A 265 -2.60 1.17 5.73
N ALA A 266 -2.99 -0.10 5.62
CA ALA A 266 -3.73 -0.81 6.66
C ALA A 266 -2.77 -1.61 7.53
N THR A 267 -2.89 -1.48 8.86
CA THR A 267 -2.04 -2.24 9.78
C THR A 267 -2.68 -2.44 11.14
N GLN A 268 -2.40 -3.57 11.78
CA GLN A 268 -2.74 -3.81 13.17
C GLN A 268 -1.72 -3.23 14.17
N ARG A 269 -0.54 -2.80 13.69
CA ARG A 269 0.58 -2.30 14.49
C ARG A 269 0.98 -0.89 14.03
N PRO A 270 0.18 0.16 14.30
CA PRO A 270 0.58 1.52 13.94
C PRO A 270 1.92 1.94 14.58
N SER A 271 2.28 1.40 15.74
CA SER A 271 3.60 1.66 16.37
C SER A 271 4.81 1.14 15.57
N ALA A 272 4.60 0.20 14.64
CA ALA A 272 5.63 -0.30 13.73
C ALA A 272 5.83 0.60 12.50
N LEU A 273 4.94 1.57 12.27
CA LEU A 273 5.09 2.53 11.18
C LEU A 273 6.07 3.63 11.59
N PRO A 274 6.86 4.18 10.65
CA PRO A 274 7.70 5.34 10.95
C PRO A 274 6.80 6.53 11.36
N PRO A 275 7.19 7.36 12.35
CA PRO A 275 6.35 8.45 12.84
C PRO A 275 5.84 9.38 11.74
N VAL A 276 6.66 9.61 10.71
CA VAL A 276 6.29 10.43 9.54
C VAL A 276 5.10 9.86 8.76
N ALA A 277 4.92 8.53 8.70
CA ALA A 277 3.77 7.93 8.04
C ALA A 277 2.46 8.26 8.78
N ILE A 278 2.50 8.29 10.11
CA ILE A 278 1.33 8.63 10.93
C ILE A 278 1.04 10.13 10.88
N SER A 279 2.08 10.97 10.98
CA SER A 279 1.91 12.42 10.99
C SER A 279 1.57 13.03 9.63
N GLN A 280 1.85 12.32 8.52
CA GLN A 280 1.45 12.75 7.17
C GLN A 280 0.08 12.22 6.75
N ALA A 281 -0.53 11.33 7.53
CA ALA A 281 -1.81 10.74 7.19
C ALA A 281 -2.94 11.78 7.34
N ASP A 282 -3.50 12.22 6.22
CA ASP A 282 -4.63 13.14 6.19
C ASP A 282 -5.96 12.43 6.52
N LEU A 283 -6.04 11.12 6.26
CA LEU A 283 -7.17 10.27 6.62
C LEU A 283 -6.73 9.18 7.60
N LEU A 284 -7.43 9.03 8.72
CA LEU A 284 -7.27 7.87 9.63
C LEU A 284 -8.61 7.24 9.93
N LEU A 285 -8.72 5.95 9.63
CA LEU A 285 -9.84 5.11 9.95
C LEU A 285 -9.41 4.17 11.07
N ALA A 286 -9.66 4.59 12.31
CA ALA A 286 -9.30 3.83 13.50
C ALA A 286 -10.46 2.93 13.95
N HIS A 287 -10.34 1.64 13.66
CA HIS A 287 -11.09 0.60 14.36
C HIS A 287 -10.62 0.47 15.80
N ARG A 288 -11.19 -0.47 16.55
CA ARG A 288 -10.76 -0.75 17.93
C ARG A 288 -9.27 -1.09 18.00
N LEU A 289 -8.55 -0.35 18.83
CA LEU A 289 -7.19 -0.64 19.27
C LEU A 289 -7.19 -0.84 20.78
N THR A 290 -6.31 -1.72 21.28
CA THR A 290 -6.20 -2.03 22.71
C THR A 290 -4.75 -2.00 23.21
N SER A 291 -3.78 -1.89 22.30
CA SER A 291 -2.37 -1.85 22.62
C SER A 291 -1.99 -0.42 23.00
N ARG A 292 -1.39 -0.26 24.19
CA ARG A 292 -0.99 1.06 24.68
C ARG A 292 0.05 1.71 23.78
N ALA A 293 1.04 0.94 23.32
CA ALA A 293 2.07 1.43 22.40
C ALA A 293 1.46 1.93 21.08
N ASP A 294 0.45 1.24 20.56
CA ASP A 294 -0.23 1.64 19.33
C ASP A 294 -1.09 2.90 19.51
N LEU A 295 -1.78 3.02 20.65
CA LEU A 295 -2.52 4.21 21.03
C LEU A 295 -1.59 5.42 21.21
N ASP A 296 -0.47 5.23 21.91
CA ASP A 296 0.51 6.28 22.15
C ASP A 296 1.19 6.73 20.84
N ALA A 297 1.49 5.80 19.92
CA ALA A 297 2.03 6.14 18.60
C ALA A 297 1.07 7.01 17.77
N LEU A 298 -0.23 6.69 17.78
CA LEU A 298 -1.24 7.52 17.14
C LEU A 298 -1.38 8.87 17.86
N ALA A 299 -1.49 8.89 19.19
CA ALA A 299 -1.65 10.12 19.94
C ALA A 299 -0.46 11.08 19.79
N ALA A 300 0.77 10.56 19.73
CA ALA A 300 1.99 11.37 19.61
C ALA A 300 2.16 12.04 18.24
N ALA A 301 1.67 11.39 17.18
CA ALA A 301 1.79 11.89 15.81
C ALA A 301 0.60 12.75 15.37
N ARG A 302 -0.42 12.91 16.22
CA ARG A 302 -1.68 13.57 15.88
C ARG A 302 -1.75 15.02 16.38
N PRO A 303 -2.47 15.91 15.66
CA PRO A 303 -2.67 17.29 16.10
C PRO A 303 -3.34 17.40 17.48
N SER A 304 -3.14 18.53 18.14
CA SER A 304 -3.64 18.80 19.50
C SER A 304 -5.16 18.72 19.64
N TYR A 305 -5.93 18.93 18.55
CA TYR A 305 -7.41 18.82 18.57
C TYR A 305 -7.90 17.38 18.82
N LEU A 306 -7.02 16.37 18.76
CA LEU A 306 -7.31 14.96 19.07
C LEU A 306 -6.80 14.51 20.45
N ALA A 307 -5.98 15.33 21.13
CA ALA A 307 -5.12 14.86 22.21
C ALA A 307 -5.86 14.49 23.52
N SER A 308 -7.04 15.06 23.78
CA SER A 308 -7.89 14.64 24.90
C SER A 308 -9.08 13.85 24.37
N SER A 309 -9.23 12.60 24.82
CA SER A 309 -10.31 11.63 24.49
C SER A 309 -10.18 10.73 23.23
N PHE A 310 -9.03 10.64 22.55
CA PHE A 310 -8.90 9.73 21.38
C PHE A 310 -9.24 8.27 21.71
N GLU A 311 -8.70 7.72 22.80
CA GLU A 311 -8.96 6.36 23.25
C GLU A 311 -10.44 6.14 23.63
N ASP A 312 -11.04 7.08 24.37
CA ASP A 312 -12.45 7.02 24.79
C ASP A 312 -13.44 7.05 23.62
N ARG A 313 -13.00 7.59 22.48
CA ARG A 313 -13.81 7.71 21.26
C ARG A 313 -13.69 6.51 20.33
N LEU A 314 -12.74 5.61 20.58
CA LEU A 314 -12.56 4.44 19.73
C LEU A 314 -13.79 3.52 19.78
N PRO A 315 -14.20 2.97 18.64
CA PRO A 315 -15.38 2.11 18.56
C PRO A 315 -15.20 0.79 19.32
N GLY A 316 -16.29 0.30 19.90
CA GLY A 316 -16.32 -0.97 20.62
C GLY A 316 -16.62 -2.19 19.73
N ALA A 317 -17.43 -2.00 18.68
CA ALA A 317 -17.94 -3.04 17.81
C ALA A 317 -17.13 -3.19 16.50
N PRO A 318 -17.03 -4.41 15.93
CA PRO A 318 -16.46 -4.61 14.60
C PRO A 318 -17.21 -3.83 13.51
N GLY A 319 -16.48 -3.34 12.50
CA GLY A 319 -17.04 -2.58 11.38
C GLY A 319 -17.36 -1.11 11.69
N GLU A 320 -17.12 -0.66 12.91
CA GLU A 320 -17.17 0.75 13.28
C GLU A 320 -15.76 1.35 13.32
N VAL A 321 -15.63 2.58 12.86
CA VAL A 321 -14.38 3.34 12.84
C VAL A 321 -14.58 4.73 13.45
N LEU A 322 -13.55 5.21 14.14
CA LEU A 322 -13.32 6.63 14.35
C LEU A 322 -12.57 7.15 13.13
N PHE A 323 -13.27 7.90 12.27
CA PHE A 323 -12.69 8.54 11.10
C PHE A 323 -12.17 9.92 11.51
N VAL A 324 -10.88 10.17 11.34
CA VAL A 324 -10.27 11.49 11.53
C VAL A 324 -9.91 12.02 10.15
N ASP A 325 -10.41 13.22 9.85
CA ASP A 325 -10.17 13.96 8.62
C ASP A 325 -9.36 15.22 8.94
N ASP A 326 -8.09 15.22 8.53
CA ASP A 326 -7.20 16.37 8.74
C ASP A 326 -7.54 17.54 7.80
N ALA A 327 -8.13 17.26 6.64
CA ALA A 327 -8.49 18.30 5.67
C ALA A 327 -9.56 19.26 6.24
N THR A 328 -10.46 18.73 7.06
CA THR A 328 -11.57 19.47 7.69
C THR A 328 -11.41 19.59 9.22
N GLU A 329 -10.26 19.18 9.77
CA GLU A 329 -9.97 19.13 11.21
C GLU A 329 -11.11 18.50 12.04
N SER A 330 -11.68 17.40 11.52
CA SER A 330 -12.92 16.84 12.04
C SER A 330 -12.81 15.35 12.35
N VAL A 331 -13.71 14.87 13.21
CA VAL A 331 -13.69 13.49 13.69
C VAL A 331 -15.09 12.92 13.77
N HIS A 332 -15.28 11.78 13.14
CA HIS A 332 -16.57 11.18 12.87
C HIS A 332 -16.61 9.74 13.36
N ALA A 333 -17.70 9.35 14.02
CA ALA A 333 -17.99 7.94 14.25
C ALA A 333 -18.73 7.40 13.01
N VAL A 334 -18.17 6.40 12.35
CA VAL A 334 -18.69 5.86 11.09
C VAL A 334 -18.84 4.35 11.20
N ARG A 335 -19.98 3.82 10.76
CA ARG A 335 -20.15 2.39 10.51
C ARG A 335 -19.87 2.13 9.03
N ILE A 336 -18.88 1.29 8.78
CA ILE A 336 -18.48 0.88 7.44
C ILE A 336 -19.62 0.08 6.81
N ARG A 337 -19.94 0.37 5.54
CA ARG A 337 -20.96 -0.40 4.81
C ARG A 337 -20.52 -1.84 4.60
N GLU A 338 -21.47 -2.70 4.25
CA GLU A 338 -21.13 -4.05 3.81
C GLU A 338 -20.40 -4.02 2.46
N ARG A 339 -19.39 -4.89 2.30
CA ARG A 339 -18.72 -5.19 1.03
C ARG A 339 -19.72 -5.81 0.07
N GLN A 340 -19.60 -5.44 -1.20
CA GLN A 340 -20.40 -6.01 -2.27
C GLN A 340 -19.75 -7.26 -2.85
N THR A 341 -18.42 -7.28 -2.86
CA THR A 341 -17.62 -8.45 -3.20
C THR A 341 -17.49 -9.37 -1.99
N SER A 342 -17.31 -10.67 -2.25
CA SER A 342 -17.05 -11.63 -1.18
C SER A 342 -15.78 -11.25 -0.41
N HIS A 343 -15.67 -11.62 0.88
CA HIS A 343 -14.46 -11.35 1.66
C HIS A 343 -13.82 -12.66 2.10
N GLY A 344 -12.55 -12.84 1.75
CA GLY A 344 -11.71 -13.92 2.28
C GLY A 344 -11.25 -13.61 3.71
N GLY A 345 -10.59 -14.58 4.35
CA GLY A 345 -9.93 -14.37 5.64
C GLY A 345 -10.73 -14.73 6.89
N GLY A 346 -11.82 -15.48 6.75
CA GLY A 346 -12.40 -16.21 7.89
C GLY A 346 -11.35 -17.14 8.50
N SER A 347 -11.22 -17.15 9.83
CA SER A 347 -10.36 -18.12 10.50
C SER A 347 -10.83 -19.53 10.12
N PRO A 348 -9.94 -20.42 9.63
CA PRO A 348 -10.33 -21.78 9.31
C PRO A 348 -10.90 -22.47 10.57
N SER A 349 -12.09 -23.04 10.45
CA SER A 349 -12.71 -23.86 11.49
C SER A 349 -12.41 -25.33 11.22
N ALA A 350 -12.07 -26.08 12.27
CA ALA A 350 -11.90 -27.54 12.15
C ALA A 350 -13.20 -28.25 11.74
N THR A 351 -14.36 -27.61 11.95
CA THR A 351 -15.68 -28.13 11.59
C THR A 351 -16.02 -27.89 10.11
N ASP A 352 -15.34 -26.96 9.45
CA ASP A 352 -15.58 -26.59 8.04
C ASP A 352 -14.56 -27.26 7.09
N ARG A 353 -13.85 -28.29 7.56
CA ARG A 353 -12.87 -29.09 6.80
C ARG A 353 -13.24 -30.57 6.79
#